data_AF-A0AAJ7W975-F1
#
_entry.id   AF-A0AAJ7W975-F1
#
_cell.length_a   1.000
_cell.length_b   1.000
_cell.length_c   1.000
_cell.angle_alpha   90.00
_cell.angle_beta   90.00
_cell.angle_gamma   90.00
#
_symmetry.space_group_name_H-M   'P 1'
#
loop_
_entity.id
_entity.type
_entity.pdbx_description
1 polymer ?
#
loop_
_entity_poly.entity_id
_entity_poly.type
_entity_poly.pdbx_seq_one_letter_code
_entity_poly.pdbx_strand_id
1 'polypeptide(L)'
;MNSAVGSRQFSPIFGYVFARYSRLSTYMCIEESFNAFNIDQGLNRVHAGRNVRDQKCRFFSVSCFRCGAIVPFKLSDIGEGIRDVRIKEWYVKPGDRVSQFDNICEVQSDKASVTITSRYDGLIKALHHKVDDVALIGESLLDIQLDDGNENAETTASDKAATKIESETEAKNQDLYGLREKAVATPAVRRIAMENDINLKDVVSTGKGGRVLKEDILAHLEKISAGPAGKRVGEKPTTVPAKGYSKHMWKTMTQSLSIPHFVYSDECNVNKLMDQRDEVKDSLKQQGISLSLMPFFIKAASRALEKVPQLNAWLDEESQGTLVHDNHNIGIAMDTPEGLIVPNIKNVQRLNVVEIARELNRLQELGRKCSLSFDDLSNTTFTLSNIGVVGGTYTKPVILPPQIVIGAFGKTQKLPRFDEEGKVIAANIISISWAADHRVVDGVTMARYSNHWKFYVENPTYLLIGA
;
A
#
# COMPACT_ATOMS: atom_id res chain seq x y z
N MET A 1 46.71 38.10 -56.86
CA MET A 1 47.32 37.21 -57.86
C MET A 1 46.88 35.78 -57.55
N ASN A 2 46.12 35.24 -58.50
CA ASN A 2 45.64 33.87 -58.72
C ASN A 2 45.27 32.95 -57.55
N SER A 3 43.96 32.69 -57.55
CA SER A 3 43.18 31.62 -56.94
C SER A 3 43.60 30.22 -57.39
N ALA A 4 43.43 29.26 -56.48
CA ALA A 4 43.55 27.84 -56.74
C ALA A 4 42.41 27.05 -56.09
N VAL A 5 42.04 25.99 -56.80
CA VAL A 5 41.38 24.75 -56.38
C VAL A 5 39.84 24.78 -56.26
N GLY A 6 39.22 24.09 -57.21
CA GLY A 6 37.82 23.70 -57.19
C GLY A 6 37.58 22.37 -56.50
N SER A 7 36.32 22.14 -56.15
CA SER A 7 35.77 20.83 -55.79
C SER A 7 34.37 20.70 -56.40
N ARG A 8 34.15 19.57 -57.07
CA ARG A 8 32.94 19.24 -57.82
C ARG A 8 31.83 18.77 -56.87
N GLN A 9 30.61 19.20 -57.17
CA GLN A 9 29.34 18.78 -56.60
C GLN A 9 28.97 17.35 -57.06
N PHE A 10 28.36 16.58 -56.15
CA PHE A 10 27.51 15.42 -56.46
C PHE A 10 26.18 15.58 -55.71
N SER A 11 25.07 15.31 -56.40
CA SER A 11 23.69 15.54 -55.95
C SER A 11 23.15 14.42 -55.05
N PRO A 12 22.03 14.65 -54.33
CA PRO A 12 21.33 13.63 -53.56
C PRO A 12 20.24 12.94 -54.40
N ILE A 13 19.94 11.67 -54.09
CA ILE A 13 18.75 10.95 -54.58
C ILE A 13 17.93 10.52 -53.37
N PHE A 14 16.75 11.12 -53.24
CA PHE A 14 15.68 10.76 -52.31
C PHE A 14 14.77 9.73 -52.99
N GLY A 15 14.49 8.60 -52.33
CA GLY A 15 13.55 7.58 -52.79
C GLY A 15 12.41 7.40 -51.78
N TYR A 16 11.25 7.95 -52.11
CA TYR A 16 9.95 7.70 -51.45
C TYR A 16 9.32 6.45 -52.06
N VAL A 17 8.80 5.53 -51.23
CA VAL A 17 7.85 4.49 -51.68
C VAL A 17 6.66 4.47 -50.72
N PHE A 18 5.50 4.89 -51.26
CA PHE A 18 4.16 4.75 -50.70
C PHE A 18 3.54 3.48 -51.30
N ALA A 19 2.92 2.62 -50.48
CA ALA A 19 1.93 1.65 -50.98
C ALA A 19 0.85 1.38 -49.93
N ARG A 20 -0.40 1.60 -50.35
CA ARG A 20 -1.68 1.33 -49.69
C ARG A 20 -1.86 -0.16 -49.36
N TYR A 21 -2.66 -0.50 -48.35
CA TYR A 21 -3.91 -1.27 -48.53
C TYR A 21 -4.75 -1.29 -47.24
N SER A 22 -6.06 -1.40 -47.45
CA SER A 22 -7.19 -1.14 -46.54
C SER A 22 -7.79 -2.38 -45.88
N ARG A 23 -8.40 -2.17 -44.70
CA ARG A 23 -9.54 -2.89 -44.04
C ARG A 23 -9.50 -4.43 -43.99
N LEU A 24 -9.55 -4.99 -42.78
CA LEU A 24 -10.73 -5.71 -42.24
C LEU A 24 -10.49 -6.24 -40.82
N SER A 25 -11.53 -6.08 -39.99
CA SER A 25 -11.77 -6.73 -38.71
C SER A 25 -11.83 -8.26 -38.87
N THR A 26 -11.32 -9.03 -37.91
CA THR A 26 -11.95 -10.26 -37.33
C THR A 26 -11.06 -10.82 -36.21
N TYR A 27 -11.65 -11.04 -35.04
CA TYR A 27 -11.12 -11.80 -33.90
C TYR A 27 -11.04 -13.30 -34.26
N MET A 28 -9.95 -13.99 -33.91
CA MET A 28 -9.98 -15.45 -33.78
C MET A 28 -8.97 -15.98 -32.76
N CYS A 29 -9.47 -16.87 -31.91
CA CYS A 29 -8.81 -17.61 -30.85
C CYS A 29 -7.58 -18.38 -31.31
N ILE A 30 -6.60 -18.52 -30.41
CA ILE A 30 -5.60 -19.59 -30.48
C ILE A 30 -5.69 -20.37 -29.16
N GLU A 31 -6.22 -21.58 -29.27
CA GLU A 31 -6.01 -22.69 -28.34
C GLU A 31 -4.54 -23.12 -28.43
N GLU A 32 -3.89 -23.32 -27.29
CA GLU A 32 -2.72 -24.21 -27.22
C GLU A 32 -3.00 -25.33 -26.21
N SER A 33 -3.12 -26.53 -26.77
CA SER A 33 -3.17 -27.80 -26.08
C SER A 33 -1.75 -28.22 -25.68
N PHE A 34 -1.57 -28.69 -24.44
CA PHE A 34 -0.42 -29.52 -24.08
C PHE A 34 -0.89 -30.84 -23.47
N ASN A 35 -0.41 -31.91 -24.10
CA ASN A 35 -0.72 -33.32 -23.87
C ASN A 35 0.19 -33.88 -22.76
N ALA A 36 -0.34 -34.75 -21.89
CA ALA A 36 0.47 -35.72 -21.14
C ALA A 36 -0.34 -36.98 -20.72
N PHE A 37 -0.16 -38.03 -21.52
CA PHE A 37 0.17 -39.42 -21.15
C PHE A 37 -0.72 -40.28 -20.19
N ASN A 38 -1.33 -41.30 -20.82
CA ASN A 38 -1.45 -42.73 -20.48
C ASN A 38 -2.01 -43.20 -19.11
N ILE A 39 -3.02 -44.09 -19.16
CA ILE A 39 -2.95 -45.53 -18.79
C ILE A 39 -4.22 -46.26 -19.30
N ASP A 40 -4.06 -47.57 -19.42
CA ASP A 40 -4.61 -48.56 -20.33
C ASP A 40 -5.91 -49.30 -19.86
N GLN A 41 -6.62 -49.88 -20.84
CA GLN A 41 -7.56 -51.04 -20.84
C GLN A 41 -8.96 -51.03 -20.17
N GLY A 42 -9.96 -51.54 -20.93
CA GLY A 42 -11.10 -52.29 -20.36
C GLY A 42 -12.39 -52.38 -21.19
N LEU A 43 -12.51 -53.45 -21.98
CA LEU A 43 -13.61 -53.88 -22.88
C LEU A 43 -15.06 -54.08 -22.30
N ASN A 44 -16.05 -53.94 -23.22
CA ASN A 44 -17.32 -54.73 -23.39
C ASN A 44 -18.44 -54.60 -22.32
N ARG A 45 -19.75 -54.79 -22.55
CA ARG A 45 -20.69 -55.17 -23.62
C ARG A 45 -22.12 -54.89 -23.07
N VAL A 46 -23.07 -54.27 -23.78
CA VAL A 46 -24.20 -54.87 -24.53
C VAL A 46 -25.36 -55.52 -23.69
N HIS A 47 -26.50 -54.80 -23.67
CA HIS A 47 -27.93 -55.19 -23.93
C HIS A 47 -28.90 -55.81 -22.89
N ALA A 48 -30.14 -55.28 -23.03
CA ALA A 48 -31.48 -55.88 -22.91
C ALA A 48 -32.07 -56.11 -21.49
N GLY A 49 -33.37 -55.88 -21.22
CA GLY A 49 -34.49 -55.39 -22.03
C GLY A 49 -35.85 -55.58 -21.33
N ARG A 50 -36.88 -54.93 -21.90
CA ARG A 50 -38.33 -55.28 -22.00
C ARG A 50 -39.31 -55.23 -20.79
N ASN A 51 -40.41 -54.49 -21.05
CA ASN A 51 -41.86 -54.82 -20.91
C ASN A 51 -42.46 -55.07 -19.50
N VAL A 52 -43.71 -54.76 -19.12
CA VAL A 52 -44.97 -54.31 -19.78
C VAL A 52 -46.05 -54.09 -18.67
N ARG A 53 -47.00 -53.16 -18.90
CA ARG A 53 -48.39 -53.01 -18.34
C ARG A 53 -48.61 -52.90 -16.82
N ASP A 54 -49.39 -51.90 -16.38
CA ASP A 54 -50.83 -52.10 -16.13
C ASP A 54 -51.62 -50.78 -15.95
N GLN A 55 -52.92 -50.85 -16.24
CA GLN A 55 -53.92 -49.78 -16.25
C GLN A 55 -54.71 -49.76 -14.93
N LYS A 56 -55.06 -48.58 -14.36
CA LYS A 56 -56.36 -48.34 -13.69
C LYS A 56 -56.60 -46.88 -13.27
N CYS A 57 -57.90 -46.60 -13.13
CA CYS A 57 -58.60 -45.33 -13.24
C CYS A 57 -58.58 -44.38 -12.03
N ARG A 58 -58.71 -43.08 -12.37
CA ARG A 58 -59.55 -42.00 -11.76
C ARG A 58 -59.60 -41.84 -10.25
N PHE A 59 -59.12 -40.69 -9.77
CA PHE A 59 -59.86 -39.82 -8.86
C PHE A 59 -59.56 -38.34 -9.22
N PHE A 60 -60.60 -37.56 -9.50
CA PHE A 60 -60.51 -36.10 -9.49
C PHE A 60 -60.32 -35.69 -8.03
N SER A 61 -59.14 -35.15 -7.71
CA SER A 61 -58.86 -34.48 -6.44
C SER A 61 -58.64 -33.00 -6.77
N VAL A 62 -59.44 -32.15 -6.14
CA VAL A 62 -59.24 -30.70 -6.14
C VAL A 62 -58.00 -30.43 -5.28
N SER A 63 -56.84 -30.25 -5.91
CA SER A 63 -55.62 -29.87 -5.20
C SER A 63 -55.43 -28.36 -5.22
N CYS A 64 -55.65 -27.79 -4.05
CA CYS A 64 -55.18 -26.50 -3.55
C CYS A 64 -53.85 -26.05 -4.19
N PHE A 65 -53.82 -24.83 -4.73
CA PHE A 65 -52.61 -24.12 -5.14
C PHE A 65 -51.62 -24.08 -3.96
N ARG A 66 -50.54 -24.85 -4.03
CA ARG A 66 -49.40 -24.68 -3.13
C ARG A 66 -48.66 -23.42 -3.55
N CYS A 67 -48.65 -22.43 -2.68
CA CYS A 67 -47.93 -21.17 -2.85
C CYS A 67 -46.44 -21.45 -2.64
N GLY A 68 -45.64 -21.43 -3.71
CA GLY A 68 -44.18 -21.55 -3.61
C GLY A 68 -43.56 -20.42 -2.79
N ALA A 69 -42.44 -20.70 -2.13
CA ALA A 69 -41.74 -19.74 -1.27
C ALA A 69 -41.24 -18.53 -2.08
N ILE A 70 -41.46 -17.32 -1.56
CA ILE A 70 -41.01 -16.07 -2.15
C ILE A 70 -39.65 -15.73 -1.54
N VAL A 71 -38.61 -15.68 -2.37
CA VAL A 71 -37.25 -15.34 -1.94
C VAL A 71 -36.89 -13.94 -2.45
N PRO A 72 -36.53 -12.99 -1.56
CA PRO A 72 -36.08 -11.67 -1.96
C PRO A 72 -34.66 -11.74 -2.54
N PHE A 73 -34.47 -11.23 -3.76
CA PHE A 73 -33.16 -11.14 -4.41
C PHE A 73 -32.48 -9.82 -4.04
N LYS A 74 -31.44 -9.91 -3.21
CA LYS A 74 -30.69 -8.74 -2.72
C LYS A 74 -29.58 -8.33 -3.68
N LEU A 75 -29.37 -7.02 -3.83
CA LEU A 75 -28.24 -6.50 -4.60
C LEU A 75 -26.92 -6.90 -3.93
N SER A 76 -26.09 -7.67 -4.65
CA SER A 76 -24.75 -8.07 -4.20
C SER A 76 -23.76 -6.92 -4.33
N ASP A 77 -22.69 -6.95 -3.54
CA ASP A 77 -21.63 -5.94 -3.61
C ASP A 77 -20.94 -5.97 -4.98
N ILE A 78 -20.81 -4.80 -5.61
CA ILE A 78 -20.28 -4.61 -6.97
C ILE A 78 -18.81 -4.13 -6.91
N GLY A 79 -18.22 -3.94 -5.73
CA GLY A 79 -16.79 -3.66 -5.55
C GLY A 79 -16.46 -2.76 -4.36
N GLU A 80 -15.18 -2.73 -3.97
CA GLU A 80 -14.71 -2.03 -2.78
C GLU A 80 -15.07 -0.53 -2.79
N GLY A 81 -15.98 -0.13 -1.90
CA GLY A 81 -16.28 1.27 -1.57
C GLY A 81 -17.47 1.91 -2.30
N ILE A 82 -18.27 1.17 -3.07
CA ILE A 82 -19.50 1.67 -3.68
C ILE A 82 -20.67 1.37 -2.72
N ARG A 83 -21.59 2.31 -2.48
CA ARG A 83 -22.72 2.12 -1.54
C ARG A 83 -24.10 2.17 -2.21
N ASP A 84 -24.20 2.90 -3.30
CA ASP A 84 -25.41 3.19 -4.05
C ASP A 84 -25.18 2.98 -5.56
N VAL A 85 -26.17 2.43 -6.24
CA VAL A 85 -26.10 2.12 -7.67
C VAL A 85 -27.41 2.52 -8.35
N ARG A 86 -27.34 3.04 -9.58
CA ARG A 86 -28.52 3.41 -10.37
C ARG A 86 -28.90 2.33 -11.37
N ILE A 87 -30.19 2.04 -11.49
CA ILE A 87 -30.69 1.05 -12.46
C ILE A 87 -30.88 1.73 -13.82
N LYS A 88 -30.14 1.27 -14.83
CA LYS A 88 -30.15 1.83 -16.18
C LYS A 88 -31.23 1.18 -17.05
N GLU A 89 -31.38 -0.13 -16.98
CA GLU A 89 -32.36 -0.87 -17.78
C GLU A 89 -32.76 -2.19 -17.10
N TRP A 90 -34.04 -2.58 -17.28
CA TRP A 90 -34.58 -3.88 -16.86
C TRP A 90 -34.82 -4.78 -18.07
N TYR A 91 -34.29 -6.00 -18.02
CA TYR A 91 -34.47 -7.01 -19.08
C TYR A 91 -35.65 -7.95 -18.81
N VAL A 92 -36.31 -7.83 -17.65
CA VAL A 92 -37.37 -8.73 -17.18
C VAL A 92 -38.60 -7.96 -16.68
N LYS A 93 -39.79 -8.53 -16.84
CA LYS A 93 -41.07 -7.94 -16.36
C LYS A 93 -41.71 -8.82 -15.27
N PRO A 94 -42.55 -8.24 -14.39
CA PRO A 94 -43.31 -9.03 -13.42
C PRO A 94 -44.20 -10.05 -14.13
N GLY A 95 -44.05 -11.33 -13.77
CA GLY A 95 -44.74 -12.47 -14.38
C GLY A 95 -43.87 -13.29 -15.35
N ASP A 96 -42.68 -12.81 -15.71
CA ASP A 96 -41.76 -13.57 -16.56
C ASP A 96 -41.05 -14.68 -15.77
N ARG A 97 -40.79 -15.80 -16.46
CA ARG A 97 -40.02 -16.94 -15.92
C ARG A 97 -38.55 -16.72 -16.25
N VAL A 98 -37.70 -16.71 -15.22
CA VAL A 98 -36.24 -16.56 -15.36
C VAL A 98 -35.52 -17.83 -14.93
N SER A 99 -34.42 -18.14 -15.62
CA SER A 99 -33.51 -19.22 -15.28
C SER A 99 -32.24 -18.68 -14.61
N GLN A 100 -31.49 -19.55 -13.95
CA GLN A 100 -30.17 -19.23 -13.39
C GLN A 100 -29.25 -18.65 -14.48
N PHE A 101 -28.52 -17.60 -14.12
CA PHE A 101 -27.60 -16.83 -14.97
C PHE A 101 -28.25 -15.94 -16.05
N ASP A 102 -29.59 -15.84 -16.10
CA ASP A 102 -30.25 -14.88 -16.99
C ASP A 102 -30.04 -13.43 -16.54
N ASN A 103 -29.86 -12.53 -17.49
CA ASN A 103 -29.67 -11.10 -17.23
C ASN A 103 -30.97 -10.46 -16.74
N ILE A 104 -30.95 -9.87 -15.56
CA ILE A 104 -32.12 -9.25 -14.92
C ILE A 104 -32.15 -7.75 -15.19
N CYS A 105 -31.04 -7.06 -14.87
CA CYS A 105 -30.94 -5.61 -15.03
C CYS A 105 -29.49 -5.17 -15.24
N GLU A 106 -29.33 -4.02 -15.86
CA GLU A 106 -28.05 -3.31 -15.96
C GLU A 106 -28.03 -2.18 -14.94
N VAL A 107 -27.00 -2.18 -14.09
CA VAL A 107 -26.81 -1.16 -13.07
C VAL A 107 -25.53 -0.38 -13.35
N GLN A 108 -25.59 0.93 -13.12
CA GLN A 108 -24.50 1.86 -13.35
C GLN A 108 -24.03 2.47 -12.03
N SER A 109 -22.77 2.25 -11.70
CA SER A 109 -22.06 2.94 -10.62
C SER A 109 -21.23 4.10 -11.17
N ASP A 110 -20.55 4.82 -10.28
CA ASP A 110 -19.61 5.89 -10.60
C ASP A 110 -18.41 5.43 -11.45
N LYS A 111 -18.07 4.14 -11.37
CA LYS A 111 -16.85 3.58 -11.97
C LYS A 111 -17.11 2.59 -13.11
N ALA A 112 -18.27 1.93 -13.15
CA ALA A 112 -18.56 0.92 -14.17
C ALA A 112 -20.07 0.69 -14.37
N SER A 113 -20.43 0.09 -15.51
CA SER A 113 -21.75 -0.51 -15.72
C SER A 113 -21.61 -2.03 -15.62
N VAL A 114 -22.46 -2.67 -14.80
CA VAL A 114 -22.41 -4.11 -14.53
C VAL A 114 -23.79 -4.71 -14.72
N THR A 115 -23.85 -5.85 -15.39
CA THR A 115 -25.10 -6.60 -15.59
C THR A 115 -25.29 -7.59 -14.44
N ILE A 116 -26.45 -7.53 -13.78
CA ILE A 116 -26.82 -8.43 -12.69
C ILE A 116 -27.59 -9.62 -13.25
N THR A 117 -27.13 -10.84 -12.93
CA THR A 117 -27.74 -12.10 -13.37
C THR A 117 -28.53 -12.79 -12.25
N SER A 118 -29.54 -13.58 -12.60
CA SER A 118 -30.33 -14.36 -11.65
C SER A 118 -29.52 -15.48 -11.00
N ARG A 119 -29.73 -15.72 -9.70
CA ARG A 119 -29.16 -16.87 -8.95
C ARG A 119 -30.13 -18.04 -8.82
N TYR A 120 -31.41 -17.86 -9.15
CA TYR A 120 -32.45 -18.86 -8.93
C TYR A 120 -33.38 -18.98 -10.13
N ASP A 121 -33.91 -20.18 -10.35
CA ASP A 121 -34.97 -20.43 -11.33
C ASP A 121 -36.34 -20.14 -10.72
N GLY A 122 -37.14 -19.29 -11.34
CA GLY A 122 -38.45 -18.96 -10.79
C GLY A 122 -39.22 -17.89 -11.56
N LEU A 123 -40.40 -17.57 -11.03
CA LEU A 123 -41.30 -16.54 -11.57
C LEU A 123 -41.07 -15.22 -10.82
N ILE A 124 -40.90 -14.13 -11.56
CA ILE A 124 -40.73 -12.79 -10.97
C ILE A 124 -42.10 -12.27 -10.50
N LYS A 125 -42.23 -12.00 -9.21
CA LYS A 125 -43.51 -11.56 -8.62
C LYS A 125 -43.64 -10.03 -8.56
N ALA A 126 -42.59 -9.33 -8.16
CA ALA A 126 -42.61 -7.88 -8.01
C ALA A 126 -41.21 -7.26 -8.22
N LEU A 127 -41.17 -6.10 -8.89
CA LEU A 127 -39.99 -5.24 -9.02
C LEU A 127 -40.12 -4.09 -8.02
N HIS A 128 -39.11 -3.85 -7.19
CA HIS A 128 -39.19 -2.86 -6.10
C HIS A 128 -38.72 -1.46 -6.53
N HIS A 129 -37.93 -1.36 -7.61
CA HIS A 129 -37.36 -0.10 -8.11
C HIS A 129 -37.75 0.18 -9.57
N LYS A 130 -37.84 1.47 -9.92
CA LYS A 130 -38.10 1.93 -11.31
C LYS A 130 -36.78 2.17 -12.04
N VAL A 131 -36.84 2.29 -13.37
CA VAL A 131 -35.70 2.74 -14.19
C VAL A 131 -35.26 4.14 -13.71
N ASP A 132 -33.96 4.38 -13.62
CA ASP A 132 -33.28 5.57 -13.07
C ASP A 132 -33.36 5.76 -11.54
N ASP A 133 -33.89 4.79 -10.81
CA ASP A 133 -33.96 4.83 -9.34
C ASP A 133 -32.64 4.38 -8.68
N VAL A 134 -32.41 4.83 -7.44
CA VAL A 134 -31.19 4.54 -6.67
C VAL A 134 -31.45 3.37 -5.72
N ALA A 135 -30.71 2.27 -5.89
CA ALA A 135 -30.77 1.10 -5.03
C ALA A 135 -29.52 1.00 -4.15
N LEU A 136 -29.71 0.66 -2.87
CA LEU A 136 -28.63 0.45 -1.90
C LEU A 136 -28.18 -1.02 -1.87
N ILE A 137 -26.88 -1.24 -1.64
CA ILE A 137 -26.33 -2.60 -1.54
C ILE A 137 -26.95 -3.32 -0.33
N GLY A 138 -27.46 -4.54 -0.55
CA GLY A 138 -28.16 -5.34 0.46
C GLY A 138 -29.69 -5.15 0.49
N GLU A 139 -30.24 -4.20 -0.28
CA GLU A 139 -31.68 -4.04 -0.48
C GLU A 139 -32.22 -5.03 -1.52
N SER A 140 -33.50 -5.40 -1.38
CA SER A 140 -34.16 -6.36 -2.28
C SER A 140 -34.56 -5.68 -3.59
N LEU A 141 -34.00 -6.15 -4.72
CA LEU A 141 -34.32 -5.62 -6.04
C LEU A 141 -35.65 -6.15 -6.58
N LEU A 142 -35.91 -7.44 -6.37
CA LEU A 142 -37.10 -8.14 -6.84
C LEU A 142 -37.38 -9.40 -6.03
N ASP A 143 -38.63 -9.85 -6.06
CA ASP A 143 -39.08 -11.06 -5.39
C ASP A 143 -39.27 -12.20 -6.41
N ILE A 144 -38.55 -13.31 -6.23
CA ILE A 144 -38.66 -14.51 -7.08
C ILE A 144 -39.45 -15.58 -6.34
N GLN A 145 -40.47 -16.15 -6.99
CA GLN A 145 -41.19 -17.32 -6.52
C GLN A 145 -40.56 -18.58 -7.12
N LEU A 146 -40.05 -19.48 -6.28
CA LEU A 146 -39.44 -20.73 -6.71
C LEU A 146 -40.51 -21.80 -7.00
N ASP A 147 -40.32 -22.57 -8.07
CA ASP A 147 -41.02 -23.84 -8.28
C ASP A 147 -40.29 -24.92 -7.45
N ASP A 148 -41.00 -25.65 -6.58
CA ASP A 148 -40.42 -26.66 -5.69
C ASP A 148 -39.70 -27.76 -6.49
N GLY A 149 -38.39 -27.59 -6.64
CA GLY A 149 -37.53 -28.47 -7.42
C GLY A 149 -36.07 -28.00 -7.50
N ASN A 150 -35.55 -27.33 -6.47
CA ASN A 150 -34.10 -27.24 -6.20
C ASN A 150 -33.86 -26.62 -4.82
N GLU A 151 -33.75 -27.49 -3.81
CA GLU A 151 -33.27 -27.10 -2.48
C GLU A 151 -31.75 -27.01 -2.51
N ASN A 152 -31.21 -25.78 -2.43
CA ASN A 152 -29.87 -25.57 -1.91
C ASN A 152 -29.90 -24.34 -0.99
N ALA A 153 -30.34 -24.59 0.24
CA ALA A 153 -30.17 -23.70 1.38
C ALA A 153 -29.08 -24.30 2.25
N GLU A 154 -27.88 -23.71 2.22
CA GLU A 154 -26.83 -24.06 3.18
C GLU A 154 -27.25 -23.63 4.58
N THR A 155 -27.66 -24.63 5.37
CA THR A 155 -27.76 -24.55 6.82
C THR A 155 -26.70 -25.51 7.38
N THR A 156 -25.53 -24.99 7.77
CA THR A 156 -24.53 -25.83 8.45
C THR A 156 -24.86 -25.92 9.93
N ALA A 157 -25.58 -26.98 10.29
CA ALA A 157 -25.49 -27.61 11.60
C ALA A 157 -24.82 -28.98 11.40
N SER A 158 -23.77 -29.29 12.16
CA SER A 158 -23.30 -30.66 12.32
C SER A 158 -23.14 -30.99 13.80
N ASP A 159 -23.62 -32.19 14.08
CA ASP A 159 -23.94 -32.79 15.36
C ASP A 159 -22.74 -33.50 16.01
N LYS A 160 -22.98 -33.92 17.25
CA LYS A 160 -22.08 -34.58 18.22
C LYS A 160 -21.64 -36.01 17.88
N ALA A 161 -20.55 -36.43 18.56
CA ALA A 161 -20.27 -37.73 19.23
C ALA A 161 -18.85 -38.25 18.88
N ALA A 162 -18.00 -38.87 19.71
CA ALA A 162 -17.91 -39.11 21.16
C ALA A 162 -16.50 -39.74 21.45
N THR A 163 -16.04 -39.65 22.72
CA THR A 163 -15.24 -40.68 23.45
C THR A 163 -13.70 -40.79 23.30
N LYS A 164 -13.01 -40.24 24.33
CA LYS A 164 -12.06 -40.86 25.30
C LYS A 164 -10.57 -41.13 24.96
N ILE A 165 -9.76 -40.85 25.99
CA ILE A 165 -8.50 -41.46 26.48
C ILE A 165 -7.25 -40.56 26.48
N GLU A 166 -6.70 -40.49 27.69
CA GLU A 166 -5.47 -39.96 28.28
C GLU A 166 -4.16 -40.06 27.47
N SER A 167 -3.24 -39.13 27.72
CA SER A 167 -1.90 -39.45 28.23
C SER A 167 -1.17 -38.22 28.81
N GLU A 168 -0.57 -38.46 29.96
CA GLU A 168 0.24 -37.57 30.82
C GLU A 168 1.51 -37.05 30.15
N THR A 169 2.14 -36.00 30.73
CA THR A 169 3.56 -36.01 31.17
C THR A 169 3.87 -34.75 32.03
N GLU A 170 4.22 -35.02 33.31
CA GLU A 170 5.21 -34.38 34.23
C GLU A 170 5.31 -32.84 34.33
N ALA A 171 5.07 -32.17 35.48
CA ALA A 171 5.66 -32.23 36.83
C ALA A 171 7.02 -31.51 37.01
N LYS A 172 7.00 -30.43 37.82
CA LYS A 172 8.05 -29.86 38.73
C LYS A 172 7.51 -28.51 39.26
N ASN A 173 6.98 -28.32 40.47
CA ASN A 173 7.26 -28.67 41.86
C ASN A 173 8.16 -27.65 42.62
N GLN A 174 7.76 -27.42 43.88
CA GLN A 174 8.40 -26.70 45.00
C GLN A 174 8.04 -25.22 45.22
N ASP A 175 7.80 -24.73 46.45
CA ASP A 175 7.34 -25.31 47.72
C ASP A 175 7.08 -24.15 48.72
N LEU A 176 6.21 -24.42 49.70
CA LEU A 176 6.13 -23.86 51.07
C LEU A 176 6.07 -22.33 51.32
N TYR A 177 4.97 -21.87 51.95
CA TYR A 177 4.92 -21.42 53.36
C TYR A 177 3.48 -20.96 53.71
N GLY A 178 2.96 -21.41 54.88
CA GLY A 178 1.84 -20.75 55.57
C GLY A 178 0.56 -21.56 55.71
N LEU A 179 0.44 -22.31 56.81
CA LEU A 179 -0.80 -22.84 57.37
C LEU A 179 -1.84 -21.71 57.48
N ARG A 180 -2.78 -21.66 56.52
CA ARG A 180 -4.01 -20.87 56.61
C ARG A 180 -5.14 -21.73 56.09
N GLU A 181 -6.11 -21.98 56.98
CA GLU A 181 -7.24 -22.90 56.82
C GLU A 181 -7.82 -22.91 55.40
N LYS A 182 -8.04 -24.12 54.87
CA LYS A 182 -8.69 -24.29 53.57
C LYS A 182 -10.14 -23.82 53.69
N ALA A 183 -10.51 -22.75 52.98
CA ALA A 183 -11.90 -22.33 52.88
C ALA A 183 -12.77 -23.48 52.36
N VAL A 184 -13.77 -23.87 53.16
CA VAL A 184 -14.66 -24.99 52.85
C VAL A 184 -15.67 -24.50 51.81
N ALA A 185 -15.66 -25.07 50.60
CA ALA A 185 -16.59 -24.71 49.53
C ALA A 185 -16.85 -25.91 48.63
N THR A 186 -18.06 -26.01 48.07
CA THR A 186 -18.42 -27.09 47.15
C THR A 186 -17.72 -26.91 45.78
N PRO A 187 -17.48 -27.99 45.01
CA PRO A 187 -16.76 -27.92 43.74
C PRO A 187 -17.36 -26.92 42.73
N ALA A 188 -18.68 -26.79 42.67
CA ALA A 188 -19.37 -25.84 41.80
C ALA A 188 -19.04 -24.38 42.15
N VAL A 189 -18.98 -24.05 43.44
CA VAL A 189 -18.65 -22.70 43.95
C VAL A 189 -17.18 -22.38 43.69
N ARG A 190 -16.29 -23.37 43.80
CA ARG A 190 -14.87 -23.22 43.41
C ARG A 190 -14.70 -22.96 41.93
N ARG A 191 -15.48 -23.63 41.07
CA ARG A 191 -15.44 -23.40 39.62
C ARG A 191 -15.85 -21.97 39.27
N ILE A 192 -16.93 -21.47 39.88
CA ILE A 192 -17.39 -20.08 39.67
C ILE A 192 -16.35 -19.07 40.17
N ALA A 193 -15.69 -19.34 41.31
CA ALA A 193 -14.61 -18.49 41.80
C ALA A 193 -13.42 -18.45 40.82
N MET A 194 -13.03 -19.60 40.25
CA MET A 194 -11.95 -19.69 39.26
C MET A 194 -12.31 -19.05 37.93
N GLU A 195 -13.55 -19.20 37.45
CA GLU A 195 -14.04 -18.55 36.22
C GLU A 195 -14.04 -17.01 36.32
N ASN A 196 -14.04 -16.46 37.53
CA ASN A 196 -14.06 -15.02 37.80
C ASN A 196 -12.77 -14.52 38.49
N ASP A 197 -11.71 -15.33 38.55
CA ASP A 197 -10.41 -15.02 39.18
C ASP A 197 -10.50 -14.51 40.64
N ILE A 198 -11.44 -15.04 41.43
CA ILE A 198 -11.65 -14.65 42.84
C ILE A 198 -11.00 -15.68 43.78
N ASN A 199 -10.20 -15.18 44.72
CA ASN A 199 -9.69 -15.98 45.83
C ASN A 199 -10.79 -16.24 46.87
N LEU A 200 -11.11 -17.51 47.11
CA LEU A 200 -12.15 -17.91 48.08
C LEU A 200 -11.87 -17.47 49.53
N LYS A 201 -10.66 -16.99 49.84
CA LYS A 201 -10.29 -16.48 51.17
C LYS A 201 -10.76 -15.05 51.41
N ASP A 202 -10.96 -14.29 50.34
CA ASP A 202 -11.32 -12.86 50.41
C ASP A 202 -12.84 -12.66 50.42
N VAL A 203 -13.59 -13.74 50.19
CA VAL A 203 -15.04 -13.79 50.22
C VAL A 203 -15.53 -14.09 51.64
N VAL A 204 -16.40 -13.24 52.17
CA VAL A 204 -17.02 -13.45 53.48
C VAL A 204 -17.98 -14.64 53.39
N SER A 205 -17.71 -15.72 54.13
CA SER A 205 -18.53 -16.93 54.12
C SER A 205 -19.76 -16.81 55.03
N THR A 206 -20.96 -17.06 54.49
CA THR A 206 -22.22 -16.98 55.25
C THR A 206 -22.81 -18.37 55.54
N GLY A 207 -22.26 -19.44 54.97
CA GLY A 207 -22.76 -20.80 55.12
C GLY A 207 -22.42 -21.48 56.46
N LYS A 208 -23.30 -22.40 56.89
CA LYS A 208 -23.14 -23.19 58.13
C LYS A 208 -21.78 -23.88 58.21
N GLY A 209 -20.99 -23.54 59.24
CA GLY A 209 -19.63 -24.05 59.44
C GLY A 209 -18.54 -23.33 58.64
N GLY A 210 -18.74 -22.05 58.28
CA GLY A 210 -17.75 -21.25 57.55
C GLY A 210 -17.62 -21.62 56.07
N ARG A 211 -18.71 -22.11 55.46
CA ARG A 211 -18.74 -22.52 54.06
C ARG A 211 -19.08 -21.34 53.16
N VAL A 212 -18.33 -21.16 52.07
CA VAL A 212 -18.63 -20.15 51.05
C VAL A 212 -19.76 -20.67 50.14
N LEU A 213 -20.83 -19.88 50.00
CA LEU A 213 -21.96 -20.17 49.13
C LEU A 213 -21.84 -19.43 47.79
N LYS A 214 -22.72 -19.78 46.84
CA LYS A 214 -22.78 -19.12 45.54
C LYS A 214 -23.18 -17.65 45.68
N GLU A 215 -24.10 -17.34 46.60
CA GLU A 215 -24.54 -15.96 46.83
C GLU A 215 -23.40 -15.10 47.39
N ASP A 216 -22.51 -15.67 48.22
CA ASP A 216 -21.38 -14.93 48.79
C ASP A 216 -20.38 -14.47 47.72
N ILE A 217 -20.12 -15.31 46.71
CA ILE A 217 -19.25 -14.95 45.58
C ILE A 217 -19.91 -13.88 44.70
N LEU A 218 -21.22 -14.01 44.45
CA LEU A 218 -21.96 -13.03 43.66
C LEU A 218 -22.04 -11.68 44.39
N ALA A 219 -22.26 -11.67 45.70
CA ALA A 219 -22.24 -10.45 46.50
C ALA A 219 -20.84 -9.82 46.59
N HIS A 220 -19.78 -10.65 46.55
CA HIS A 220 -18.40 -10.15 46.48
C HIS A 220 -18.07 -9.57 45.11
N LEU A 221 -18.54 -10.20 44.02
CA LEU A 221 -18.49 -9.64 42.66
C LEU A 221 -19.23 -8.31 42.59
N GLU A 222 -20.45 -8.25 43.12
CA GLU A 222 -21.25 -7.02 43.20
C GLU A 222 -20.50 -5.93 43.97
N LYS A 223 -19.84 -6.26 45.09
CA LYS A 223 -18.98 -5.33 45.84
C LYS A 223 -17.69 -4.94 45.12
N ILE A 224 -17.09 -5.80 44.29
CA ILE A 224 -15.96 -5.41 43.44
C ILE A 224 -16.45 -4.47 42.31
N SER A 225 -17.64 -4.71 41.77
CA SER A 225 -18.26 -3.82 40.77
C SER A 225 -18.87 -2.55 41.35
N ALA A 226 -19.21 -2.52 42.65
CA ALA A 226 -19.81 -1.38 43.35
C ALA A 226 -18.86 -0.67 44.34
N GLY A 227 -17.69 -1.25 44.63
CA GLY A 227 -16.55 -0.51 45.18
C GLY A 227 -16.14 0.58 44.19
N PRO A 228 -15.34 1.59 44.59
CA PRO A 228 -14.92 2.62 43.65
C PRO A 228 -14.25 1.89 42.51
N ALA A 229 -14.94 1.82 41.36
CA ALA A 229 -14.41 1.26 40.14
C ALA A 229 -13.04 1.87 40.05
N GLY A 230 -12.00 1.04 40.25
CA GLY A 230 -10.65 1.45 39.99
C GLY A 230 -10.74 1.96 38.57
N LYS A 231 -10.73 3.29 38.42
CA LYS A 231 -10.70 3.92 37.11
C LYS A 231 -9.43 3.32 36.52
N ARG A 232 -9.57 2.29 35.70
CA ARG A 232 -8.83 2.25 34.46
C ARG A 232 -9.26 3.55 33.82
N VAL A 233 -8.51 4.61 34.14
CA VAL A 233 -8.49 5.82 33.38
C VAL A 233 -8.07 5.29 32.03
N GLY A 234 -9.06 5.00 31.17
CA GLY A 234 -8.82 4.96 29.75
C GLY A 234 -8.16 6.30 29.50
N GLU A 235 -6.85 6.25 29.30
CA GLU A 235 -6.01 7.42 29.20
C GLU A 235 -6.62 8.24 28.08
N LYS A 236 -7.32 9.33 28.44
CA LYS A 236 -7.94 10.18 27.44
C LYS A 236 -6.81 10.61 26.52
N PRO A 237 -6.96 10.53 25.19
CA PRO A 237 -5.88 10.86 24.28
C PRO A 237 -5.32 12.23 24.62
N THR A 238 -4.06 12.26 25.07
CA THR A 238 -3.39 13.49 25.48
C THR A 238 -3.09 14.31 24.24
N THR A 239 -3.68 15.51 24.15
CA THR A 239 -3.40 16.43 23.04
C THR A 239 -2.09 17.16 23.33
N VAL A 240 -1.07 16.92 22.50
CA VAL A 240 0.22 17.64 22.56
C VAL A 240 0.23 18.74 21.50
N PRO A 241 0.34 20.03 21.87
CA PRO A 241 0.38 21.11 20.90
C PRO A 241 1.71 21.10 20.12
N ALA A 242 1.66 21.33 18.81
CA ALA A 242 2.86 21.48 17.98
C ALA A 242 3.63 22.75 18.36
N LYS A 243 4.93 22.62 18.66
CA LYS A 243 5.83 23.73 19.06
C LYS A 243 6.97 23.89 18.05
N GLY A 244 7.53 25.09 17.98
CA GLY A 244 8.77 25.39 17.23
C GLY A 244 8.77 24.87 15.79
N TYR A 245 9.74 24.00 15.49
CA TYR A 245 9.94 23.38 14.17
C TYR A 245 8.72 22.57 13.69
N SER A 246 8.05 21.81 14.55
CA SER A 246 6.87 21.02 14.15
C SER A 246 5.72 21.91 13.67
N LYS A 247 5.57 23.11 14.24
CA LYS A 247 4.57 24.09 13.78
C LYS A 247 4.96 24.69 12.41
N HIS A 248 6.25 24.94 12.20
CA HIS A 248 6.74 25.41 10.89
C HIS A 248 6.57 24.34 9.82
N MET A 249 6.95 23.09 10.11
CA MET A 249 6.73 21.94 9.24
C MET A 249 5.25 21.78 8.87
N TRP A 250 4.34 21.88 9.85
CA TRP A 250 2.89 21.85 9.58
C TRP A 250 2.48 22.91 8.54
N LYS A 251 2.92 24.15 8.72
CA LYS A 251 2.63 25.26 7.79
C LYS A 251 3.18 24.97 6.39
N THR A 252 4.45 24.61 6.30
CA THR A 252 5.16 24.38 5.02
C THR A 252 4.58 23.18 4.27
N MET A 253 4.28 22.07 4.96
CA MET A 253 3.68 20.88 4.33
C MET A 253 2.24 21.14 3.90
N THR A 254 1.47 21.89 4.69
CA THR A 254 0.11 22.30 4.27
C THR A 254 0.16 23.15 3.00
N GLN A 255 1.12 24.07 2.91
CA GLN A 255 1.32 24.87 1.69
C GLN A 255 1.76 24.00 0.51
N SER A 256 2.63 23.02 0.72
CA SER A 256 3.10 22.15 -0.37
C SER A 256 1.99 21.34 -1.02
N LEU A 257 0.90 21.03 -0.31
CA LEU A 257 -0.23 20.28 -0.86
C LEU A 257 -0.91 20.97 -2.06
N SER A 258 -0.76 22.28 -2.24
CA SER A 258 -1.28 22.99 -3.43
C SER A 258 -0.41 22.79 -4.67
N ILE A 259 0.83 22.29 -4.51
CA ILE A 259 1.77 22.07 -5.58
C ILE A 259 1.43 20.75 -6.29
N PRO A 260 1.24 20.72 -7.62
CA PRO A 260 1.08 19.47 -8.34
C PRO A 260 2.44 18.76 -8.47
N HIS A 261 2.73 17.85 -7.52
CA HIS A 261 3.97 17.08 -7.53
C HIS A 261 3.99 16.03 -8.64
N PHE A 262 4.97 16.16 -9.53
CA PHE A 262 5.46 15.09 -10.39
C PHE A 262 6.59 14.34 -9.69
N VAL A 263 6.72 13.03 -9.92
CA VAL A 263 7.82 12.22 -9.34
C VAL A 263 8.48 11.38 -10.43
N TYR A 264 9.80 11.45 -10.50
CA TYR A 264 10.64 10.62 -11.34
C TYR A 264 11.58 9.79 -10.46
N SER A 265 11.60 8.47 -10.63
CA SER A 265 12.46 7.57 -9.86
C SER A 265 13.32 6.71 -10.78
N ASP A 266 14.56 6.44 -10.36
CA ASP A 266 15.51 5.58 -11.07
C ASP A 266 16.45 4.88 -10.08
N GLU A 267 17.29 3.99 -10.58
CA GLU A 267 18.35 3.30 -9.85
C GLU A 267 19.73 3.72 -10.36
N CYS A 268 20.69 3.88 -9.46
CA CYS A 268 22.06 4.27 -9.78
C CYS A 268 23.06 3.26 -9.19
N ASN A 269 24.06 2.87 -9.98
CA ASN A 269 25.15 2.03 -9.48
C ASN A 269 26.21 2.90 -8.77
N VAL A 270 26.51 2.60 -7.51
CA VAL A 270 27.46 3.37 -6.70
C VAL A 270 28.76 2.62 -6.40
N ASN A 271 29.03 1.49 -7.05
CA ASN A 271 30.24 0.69 -6.82
C ASN A 271 31.52 1.53 -6.91
N LYS A 272 31.79 2.14 -8.08
CA LYS A 272 33.02 2.93 -8.31
C LYS A 272 33.16 4.08 -7.31
N LEU A 273 32.04 4.69 -6.91
CA LEU A 273 32.02 5.76 -5.94
C LEU A 273 32.35 5.26 -4.52
N MET A 274 31.82 4.10 -4.14
CA MET A 274 32.12 3.48 -2.85
C MET A 274 33.59 3.08 -2.77
N ASP A 275 34.16 2.54 -3.83
CA ASP A 275 35.57 2.16 -3.91
C ASP A 275 36.48 3.38 -3.71
N GLN A 276 36.25 4.47 -4.46
CA GLN A 276 37.02 5.72 -4.30
C GLN A 276 36.88 6.35 -2.91
N ARG A 277 35.68 6.33 -2.33
CA ARG A 277 35.47 6.78 -0.95
C ARG A 277 36.28 5.93 0.01
N ASP A 278 36.26 4.61 -0.14
CA ASP A 278 36.93 3.69 0.77
C ASP A 278 38.45 3.80 0.74
N GLU A 279 39.03 4.19 -0.39
CA GLU A 279 40.46 4.50 -0.52
C GLU A 279 40.88 5.73 0.31
N VAL A 280 40.05 6.78 0.35
CA VAL A 280 40.45 8.07 0.95
C VAL A 280 39.85 8.35 2.33
N LYS A 281 38.79 7.63 2.72
CA LYS A 281 38.04 7.92 3.97
C LYS A 281 38.92 7.87 5.22
N ASP A 282 39.87 6.94 5.29
CA ASP A 282 40.67 6.74 6.49
C ASP A 282 41.71 7.86 6.66
N SER A 283 42.31 8.33 5.56
CA SER A 283 43.20 9.49 5.56
C SER A 283 42.47 10.77 5.95
N LEU A 284 41.24 10.99 5.46
CA LEU A 284 40.44 12.16 5.83
C LEU A 284 39.93 12.09 7.27
N LYS A 285 39.65 10.88 7.78
CA LYS A 285 39.26 10.66 9.16
C LYS A 285 40.37 11.04 10.14
N GLN A 286 41.64 10.83 9.79
CA GLN A 286 42.78 11.32 10.58
C GLN A 286 42.83 12.86 10.67
N GLN A 287 42.28 13.56 9.67
CA GLN A 287 42.13 15.02 9.67
C GLN A 287 40.83 15.49 10.36
N GLY A 288 40.08 14.58 10.99
CA GLY A 288 38.81 14.88 11.65
C GLY A 288 37.61 15.02 10.71
N ILE A 289 37.74 14.62 9.44
CA ILE A 289 36.66 14.73 8.44
C ILE A 289 36.11 13.33 8.15
N SER A 290 34.87 13.08 8.57
CA SER A 290 34.12 11.89 8.15
C SER A 290 33.65 12.05 6.70
N LEU A 291 34.01 11.11 5.82
CA LEU A 291 33.59 11.12 4.42
C LEU A 291 32.51 10.07 4.17
N SER A 292 31.29 10.51 3.92
CA SER A 292 30.16 9.66 3.48
C SER A 292 29.94 9.76 1.97
N LEU A 293 28.89 9.11 1.43
CA LEU A 293 28.50 9.25 0.02
C LEU A 293 27.80 10.60 -0.28
N MET A 294 27.19 11.23 0.74
CA MET A 294 26.42 12.47 0.57
C MET A 294 27.21 13.62 -0.05
N PRO A 295 28.46 13.92 0.35
CA PRO A 295 29.27 14.98 -0.28
C PRO A 295 29.43 14.81 -1.80
N PHE A 296 29.54 13.57 -2.27
CA PHE A 296 29.61 13.28 -3.70
C PHE A 296 28.25 13.51 -4.39
N PHE A 297 27.16 13.09 -3.77
CA PHE A 297 25.80 13.33 -4.27
C PHE A 297 25.47 14.82 -4.37
N ILE A 298 25.90 15.60 -3.38
CA ILE A 298 25.74 17.05 -3.32
C ILE A 298 26.55 17.71 -4.44
N LYS A 299 27.81 17.29 -4.64
CA LYS A 299 28.63 17.81 -5.74
C LYS A 299 28.06 17.43 -7.11
N ALA A 300 27.60 16.19 -7.28
CA ALA A 300 26.95 15.71 -8.50
C ALA A 300 25.65 16.48 -8.79
N ALA A 301 24.84 16.78 -7.76
CA ALA A 301 23.64 17.60 -7.90
C ALA A 301 23.99 19.00 -8.40
N SER A 302 24.98 19.65 -7.79
CA SER A 302 25.45 20.95 -8.25
C SER A 302 25.93 20.92 -9.71
N ARG A 303 26.69 19.90 -10.13
CA ARG A 303 27.13 19.75 -11.54
C ARG A 303 25.97 19.48 -12.50
N ALA A 304 25.00 18.68 -12.10
CA ALA A 304 23.81 18.43 -12.91
C ALA A 304 22.95 19.70 -13.06
N LEU A 305 22.88 20.55 -12.02
CA LEU A 305 22.21 21.85 -12.07
C LEU A 305 22.92 22.83 -13.03
N GLU A 306 24.26 22.79 -13.15
CA GLU A 306 24.97 23.59 -14.15
C GLU A 306 24.54 23.26 -15.60
N LYS A 307 24.18 22.00 -15.88
CA LYS A 307 23.69 21.57 -17.20
C LYS A 307 22.19 21.85 -17.39
N VAL A 308 21.42 21.91 -16.30
CA VAL A 308 19.96 22.13 -16.31
C VAL A 308 19.58 23.24 -15.31
N PRO A 309 19.95 24.50 -15.58
CA PRO A 309 19.83 25.60 -14.60
C PRO A 309 18.39 25.93 -14.22
N GLN A 310 17.42 25.64 -15.10
CA GLN A 310 16.00 25.87 -14.84
C GLN A 310 15.44 25.12 -13.63
N LEU A 311 16.12 24.08 -13.14
CA LEU A 311 15.72 23.36 -11.94
C LEU A 311 16.17 24.03 -10.63
N ASN A 312 17.15 24.94 -10.70
CA ASN A 312 17.59 25.73 -9.55
C ASN A 312 16.81 27.05 -9.47
N ALA A 313 15.49 26.95 -9.27
CA ALA A 313 14.61 28.11 -9.30
C ALA A 313 13.61 28.13 -8.14
N TRP A 314 13.08 29.32 -7.86
CA TRP A 314 11.91 29.51 -7.01
C TRP A 314 10.70 29.84 -7.86
N LEU A 315 9.54 29.33 -7.46
CA LEU A 315 8.29 29.72 -8.07
C LEU A 315 7.72 30.94 -7.36
N ASP A 316 7.44 31.98 -8.12
CA ASP A 316 6.66 33.12 -7.67
C ASP A 316 5.22 32.98 -8.18
N GLU A 317 4.30 32.67 -7.27
CA GLU A 317 2.89 32.46 -7.61
C GLU A 317 2.19 33.76 -8.01
N GLU A 318 2.67 34.92 -7.56
CA GLU A 318 2.05 36.22 -7.88
C GLU A 318 2.36 36.65 -9.31
N SER A 319 3.62 36.54 -9.73
CA SER A 319 4.05 36.88 -11.09
C SER A 319 3.84 35.75 -12.10
N GLN A 320 3.46 34.55 -11.64
CA GLN A 320 3.44 33.31 -12.43
C GLN A 320 4.80 33.04 -13.12
N GLY A 321 5.88 33.49 -12.49
CA GLY A 321 7.25 33.40 -12.99
C GLY A 321 8.12 32.47 -12.15
N THR A 322 9.24 32.04 -12.74
CA THR A 322 10.28 31.30 -12.02
C THR A 322 11.52 32.17 -11.86
N LEU A 323 11.95 32.39 -10.63
CA LEU A 323 13.20 33.06 -10.31
C LEU A 323 14.34 32.03 -10.33
N VAL A 324 15.11 32.00 -11.41
CA VAL A 324 16.28 31.11 -11.55
C VAL A 324 17.46 31.70 -10.78
N HIS A 325 18.17 30.85 -10.03
CA HIS A 325 19.32 31.24 -9.24
C HIS A 325 20.63 30.67 -9.82
N ASP A 326 21.68 31.49 -9.87
CA ASP A 326 23.02 31.03 -10.29
C ASP A 326 23.79 30.33 -9.16
N ASN A 327 23.44 30.63 -7.91
CA ASN A 327 24.09 30.05 -6.74
C ASN A 327 23.41 28.74 -6.34
N HIS A 328 24.21 27.69 -6.15
CA HIS A 328 23.71 26.39 -5.73
C HIS A 328 23.78 26.28 -4.21
N ASN A 329 22.68 26.64 -3.53
CA ASN A 329 22.54 26.47 -2.09
C ASN A 329 21.74 25.20 -1.82
N ILE A 330 22.45 24.10 -1.60
CA ILE A 330 21.84 22.77 -1.50
C ILE A 330 21.50 22.47 -0.04
N GLY A 331 20.20 22.41 0.24
CA GLY A 331 19.62 22.02 1.51
C GLY A 331 19.70 20.52 1.73
N ILE A 332 20.07 20.10 2.93
CA ILE A 332 20.12 18.70 3.35
C ILE A 332 19.09 18.50 4.46
N ALA A 333 18.06 17.71 4.18
CA ALA A 333 17.09 17.34 5.19
C ALA A 333 17.74 16.42 6.23
N MET A 334 17.75 16.87 7.49
CA MET A 334 18.31 16.13 8.61
C MET A 334 17.30 15.99 9.74
N ASP A 335 17.28 14.79 10.32
CA ASP A 335 16.51 14.49 11.51
C ASP A 335 17.29 14.97 12.74
N THR A 336 16.66 15.83 13.53
CA THR A 336 17.24 16.36 14.79
C THR A 336 16.27 16.11 15.94
N PRO A 337 16.73 16.13 17.21
CA PRO A 337 15.87 15.85 18.36
C PRO A 337 14.63 16.76 18.47
N GLU A 338 14.69 17.99 17.94
CA GLU A 338 13.55 18.92 17.91
C GLU A 338 12.67 18.79 16.66
N GLY A 339 13.08 17.98 15.68
CA GLY A 339 12.32 17.71 14.47
C GLY A 339 13.17 17.76 13.18
N LEU A 340 12.49 17.65 12.05
CA LEU A 340 13.11 17.73 10.74
C LEU A 340 13.48 19.19 10.41
N ILE A 341 14.73 19.41 10.07
CA ILE A 341 15.24 20.71 9.63
C ILE A 341 16.07 20.54 8.36
N VAL A 342 16.19 21.63 7.59
CA VAL A 342 16.87 21.62 6.28
C VAL A 342 17.90 22.74 6.22
N PRO A 343 19.06 22.58 6.87
CA PRO A 343 20.20 23.48 6.65
C PRO A 343 20.76 23.29 5.24
N ASN A 344 21.41 24.31 4.71
CA ASN A 344 21.99 24.27 3.38
C ASN A 344 23.50 24.54 3.39
N ILE A 345 24.16 23.94 2.42
CA ILE A 345 25.55 24.23 2.07
C ILE A 345 25.52 25.30 0.99
N LYS A 346 26.14 26.46 1.26
CA LYS A 346 26.16 27.59 0.34
C LYS A 346 27.13 27.34 -0.81
N ASN A 347 26.77 27.83 -2.00
CA ASN A 347 27.68 27.92 -3.15
C ASN A 347 28.42 26.62 -3.50
N VAL A 348 27.71 25.49 -3.50
CA VAL A 348 28.29 24.15 -3.73
C VAL A 348 29.05 24.05 -5.06
N GLN A 349 28.67 24.84 -6.07
CA GLN A 349 29.36 24.90 -7.36
C GLN A 349 30.85 25.24 -7.22
N ARG A 350 31.21 26.07 -6.23
CA ARG A 350 32.60 26.51 -5.97
C ARG A 350 33.38 25.59 -5.05
N LEU A 351 32.70 24.73 -4.28
CA LEU A 351 33.33 23.89 -3.26
C LEU A 351 33.83 22.56 -3.85
N ASN A 352 34.94 22.05 -3.32
CA ASN A 352 35.38 20.68 -3.58
C ASN A 352 34.66 19.67 -2.66
N VAL A 353 34.77 18.37 -2.97
CA VAL A 353 34.07 17.32 -2.20
C VAL A 353 34.49 17.28 -0.72
N VAL A 354 35.75 17.57 -0.41
CA VAL A 354 36.27 17.58 0.96
C VAL A 354 35.75 18.78 1.76
N GLU A 355 35.64 19.94 1.13
CA GLU A 355 35.02 21.14 1.70
C GLU A 355 33.53 20.92 1.97
N ILE A 356 32.82 20.30 1.02
CA ILE A 356 31.42 19.90 1.19
C ILE A 356 31.30 18.91 2.37
N ALA A 357 32.20 17.94 2.49
CA ALA A 357 32.21 17.00 3.60
C ALA A 357 32.46 17.69 4.95
N ARG A 358 33.41 18.63 5.01
CA ARG A 358 33.69 19.42 6.22
C ARG A 358 32.46 20.23 6.64
N GLU A 359 31.81 20.88 5.68
CA GLU A 359 30.64 21.70 5.94
C GLU A 359 29.42 20.86 6.34
N LEU A 360 29.20 19.72 5.69
CA LEU A 360 28.17 18.78 6.08
C LEU A 360 28.37 18.28 7.52
N ASN A 361 29.61 17.95 7.90
CA ASN A 361 29.92 17.50 9.26
C ASN A 361 29.68 18.62 10.29
N ARG A 362 30.02 19.88 9.94
CA ARG A 362 29.71 21.06 10.77
C ARG A 362 28.20 21.17 11.00
N LEU A 363 27.41 21.11 9.92
CA LEU A 363 25.95 21.22 9.99
C LEU A 363 25.33 20.06 10.78
N GLN A 364 25.82 18.83 10.62
CA GLN A 364 25.35 17.67 11.37
C GLN A 364 25.61 17.81 12.88
N GLU A 365 26.80 18.30 13.26
CA GLU A 365 27.13 18.51 14.66
C GLU A 365 26.30 19.64 15.29
N LEU A 366 26.06 20.73 14.56
CA LEU A 366 25.18 21.82 14.99
C LEU A 366 23.71 21.39 15.06
N GLY A 367 23.25 20.58 14.11
CA GLY A 367 21.91 20.00 14.10
C GLY A 367 21.67 19.09 15.30
N ARG A 368 22.65 18.24 15.63
CA ARG A 368 22.59 17.39 16.84
C ARG A 368 22.55 18.21 18.13
N LYS A 369 23.22 19.37 18.15
CA LYS A 369 23.22 20.32 19.28
C LYS A 369 22.04 21.30 19.26
N CYS A 370 21.17 21.23 18.26
CA CYS A 370 20.08 22.18 18.01
C CYS A 370 20.54 23.66 18.01
N SER A 371 21.74 23.93 17.51
CA SER A 371 22.39 25.25 17.56
C SER A 371 22.68 25.82 16.17
N LEU A 372 21.84 25.50 15.19
CA LEU A 372 21.98 26.01 13.82
C LEU A 372 21.58 27.49 13.76
N SER A 373 22.31 28.24 12.95
CA SER A 373 22.05 29.67 12.74
C SER A 373 20.93 29.88 11.72
N PHE A 374 20.33 31.06 11.74
CA PHE A 374 19.35 31.43 10.71
C PHE A 374 19.96 31.45 9.30
N ASP A 375 21.23 31.83 9.17
CA ASP A 375 21.92 31.85 7.88
C ASP A 375 22.01 30.44 7.25
N ASP A 376 22.28 29.43 8.08
CA ASP A 376 22.33 28.01 7.66
C ASP A 376 20.99 27.52 7.08
N LEU A 377 19.86 28.08 7.52
CA LEU A 377 18.51 27.67 7.10
C LEU A 377 17.94 28.50 5.95
N SER A 378 18.47 29.72 5.74
CA SER A 378 17.94 30.69 4.78
C SER A 378 18.43 30.43 3.35
N ASN A 379 17.70 30.90 2.32
CA ASN A 379 18.16 30.91 0.93
C ASN A 379 18.48 29.53 0.32
N THR A 380 17.79 28.47 0.73
CA THR A 380 17.89 27.15 0.10
C THR A 380 17.25 27.18 -1.29
N THR A 381 18.00 26.78 -2.31
CA THR A 381 17.51 26.77 -3.71
C THR A 381 17.12 25.38 -4.17
N PHE A 382 17.79 24.35 -3.66
CA PHE A 382 17.56 22.95 -4.01
C PHE A 382 17.69 22.07 -2.76
N THR A 383 16.82 21.08 -2.58
CA THR A 383 16.88 20.21 -1.38
C THR A 383 17.16 18.75 -1.74
N LEU A 384 18.01 18.13 -0.95
CA LEU A 384 18.29 16.70 -0.95
C LEU A 384 17.90 16.09 0.40
N SER A 385 17.27 14.93 0.36
CA SER A 385 16.89 14.14 1.52
C SER A 385 17.45 12.73 1.42
N ASN A 386 17.93 12.17 2.53
CA ASN A 386 18.43 10.80 2.55
C ASN A 386 17.67 9.99 3.60
N ILE A 387 16.65 9.28 3.15
CA ILE A 387 15.87 8.39 4.01
C ILE A 387 16.56 7.04 4.23
N GLY A 388 17.52 6.69 3.37
CA GLY A 388 18.26 5.42 3.42
C GLY A 388 19.00 5.16 4.73
N VAL A 389 19.26 6.20 5.54
CA VAL A 389 19.84 6.09 6.89
C VAL A 389 18.86 5.43 7.88
N VAL A 390 17.56 5.71 7.74
CA VAL A 390 16.49 5.14 8.58
C VAL A 390 15.97 3.84 7.98
N GLY A 391 15.83 3.80 6.65
CA GLY A 391 15.32 2.65 5.89
C GLY A 391 14.46 3.08 4.69
N GLY A 392 14.12 2.12 3.83
CA GLY A 392 13.31 2.37 2.62
C GLY A 392 14.12 2.44 1.32
N THR A 393 13.49 2.04 0.22
CA THR A 393 14.08 2.05 -1.14
C THR A 393 13.66 3.30 -1.88
N TYR A 394 12.38 3.43 -2.20
CA TYR A 394 11.83 4.60 -2.87
C TYR A 394 11.05 5.46 -1.88
N THR A 395 11.05 6.77 -2.13
CA THR A 395 10.21 7.71 -1.40
C THR A 395 9.68 8.76 -2.36
N LYS A 396 8.46 9.22 -2.12
CA LYS A 396 7.89 10.37 -2.81
C LYS A 396 8.13 11.59 -1.92
N PRO A 397 9.21 12.37 -2.14
CA PRO A 397 9.45 13.55 -1.33
C PRO A 397 8.41 14.63 -1.66
N VAL A 398 8.11 15.44 -0.65
CA VAL A 398 7.20 16.60 -0.76
C VAL A 398 8.05 17.85 -0.92
N ILE A 399 7.76 18.64 -1.94
CA ILE A 399 8.53 19.87 -2.26
C ILE A 399 8.42 20.89 -1.11
N LEU A 400 9.49 21.64 -0.88
CA LEU A 400 9.54 22.71 0.11
C LEU A 400 9.38 24.07 -0.60
N PRO A 401 8.20 24.74 -0.52
CA PRO A 401 8.04 26.09 -1.08
C PRO A 401 9.09 27.05 -0.49
N PRO A 402 9.68 27.97 -1.29
CA PRO A 402 9.36 28.30 -2.68
C PRO A 402 10.12 27.49 -3.74
N GLN A 403 10.87 26.45 -3.35
CA GLN A 403 11.64 25.63 -4.28
C GLN A 403 10.72 24.82 -5.21
N ILE A 404 11.24 24.46 -6.38
CA ILE A 404 10.48 23.70 -7.38
C ILE A 404 10.88 22.21 -7.45
N VAL A 405 12.02 21.82 -6.88
CA VAL A 405 12.53 20.43 -6.92
C VAL A 405 13.06 19.99 -5.56
N ILE A 406 12.81 18.72 -5.22
CA ILE A 406 13.46 18.02 -4.11
C ILE A 406 13.92 16.62 -4.56
N GLY A 407 15.14 16.25 -4.19
CA GLY A 407 15.68 14.92 -4.39
C GLY A 407 15.65 14.08 -3.12
N ALA A 408 15.40 12.79 -3.26
CA ALA A 408 15.47 11.84 -2.17
C ALA A 408 16.26 10.58 -2.56
N PHE A 409 17.10 10.14 -1.63
CA PHE A 409 17.94 8.96 -1.78
C PHE A 409 17.50 7.85 -0.83
N GLY A 410 17.35 6.64 -1.39
CA GLY A 410 17.02 5.43 -0.67
C GLY A 410 18.22 4.75 -0.02
N LYS A 411 17.94 3.60 0.60
CA LYS A 411 18.97 2.71 1.15
C LYS A 411 19.79 2.09 0.01
N THR A 412 21.12 2.14 0.14
CA THR A 412 22.02 1.38 -0.74
C THR A 412 21.89 -0.12 -0.46
N GLN A 413 21.68 -0.91 -1.51
CA GLN A 413 21.51 -2.36 -1.43
C GLN A 413 22.47 -3.06 -2.39
N LYS A 414 23.02 -4.20 -1.95
CA LYS A 414 23.83 -5.06 -2.82
C LYS A 414 22.91 -6.02 -3.55
N LEU A 415 22.70 -5.79 -4.85
CA LEU A 415 21.77 -6.54 -5.71
C LEU A 415 22.53 -7.26 -6.83
N PRO A 416 22.05 -8.43 -7.28
CA PRO A 416 22.58 -9.05 -8.49
C PRO A 416 22.19 -8.21 -9.71
N ARG A 417 23.17 -7.86 -10.54
CA ARG A 417 23.01 -7.19 -11.83
C ARG A 417 23.86 -7.91 -12.87
N PHE A 418 23.53 -7.72 -14.14
CA PHE A 418 24.33 -8.27 -15.23
C PHE A 418 25.38 -7.24 -15.66
N ASP A 419 26.60 -7.71 -15.95
CA ASP A 419 27.59 -6.91 -16.67
C ASP A 419 27.33 -6.94 -18.19
N GLU A 420 28.17 -6.24 -18.95
CA GLU A 420 28.09 -6.20 -20.42
C GLU A 420 28.29 -7.57 -21.08
N GLU A 421 28.96 -8.51 -20.38
CA GLU A 421 29.21 -9.89 -20.83
C GLU A 421 28.07 -10.85 -20.43
N GLY A 422 27.03 -10.35 -19.75
CA GLY A 422 25.88 -11.14 -19.30
C GLY A 422 26.14 -11.99 -18.05
N LYS A 423 27.24 -11.76 -17.32
CA LYS A 423 27.55 -12.43 -16.06
C LYS A 423 26.92 -11.67 -14.89
N VAL A 424 26.43 -12.43 -13.91
CA VAL A 424 25.88 -11.85 -12.68
C VAL A 424 27.00 -11.31 -11.80
N ILE A 425 27.00 -10.00 -11.60
CA ILE A 425 27.86 -9.27 -10.68
C ILE A 425 27.03 -8.72 -9.52
N ALA A 426 27.66 -8.63 -8.33
CA ALA A 426 27.04 -7.96 -7.21
C ALA A 426 27.28 -6.46 -7.30
N ALA A 427 26.22 -5.68 -7.49
CA ALA A 427 26.27 -4.23 -7.61
C ALA A 427 25.61 -3.55 -6.39
N ASN A 428 26.26 -2.52 -5.86
CA ASN A 428 25.67 -1.63 -4.87
C ASN A 428 24.80 -0.62 -5.62
N ILE A 429 23.49 -0.77 -5.47
CA ILE A 429 22.48 0.06 -6.13
C ILE A 429 21.85 0.98 -5.09
N ILE A 430 21.64 2.24 -5.48
CA ILE A 430 20.84 3.20 -4.73
C ILE A 430 19.63 3.62 -5.56
N SER A 431 18.47 3.65 -4.93
CA SER A 431 17.25 4.20 -5.53
C SER A 431 17.22 5.71 -5.34
N ILE A 432 16.91 6.45 -6.40
CA ILE A 432 16.78 7.90 -6.41
C ILE A 432 15.38 8.29 -6.81
N SER A 433 14.83 9.31 -6.15
CA SER A 433 13.51 9.84 -6.44
C SER A 433 13.55 11.36 -6.43
N TRP A 434 13.10 11.97 -7.52
CA TRP A 434 13.02 13.41 -7.70
C TRP A 434 11.56 13.82 -7.74
N ALA A 435 11.14 14.74 -6.88
CA ALA A 435 9.84 15.38 -6.98
C ALA A 435 9.99 16.81 -7.49
N ALA A 436 9.14 17.19 -8.44
CA ALA A 436 9.20 18.49 -9.10
C ALA A 436 7.80 19.09 -9.27
N ASP A 437 7.73 20.42 -9.30
CA ASP A 437 6.48 21.15 -9.57
C ASP A 437 6.11 21.04 -11.05
N HIS A 438 5.04 20.30 -11.35
CA HIS A 438 4.61 20.03 -12.72
C HIS A 438 4.02 21.27 -13.43
N ARG A 439 3.87 22.41 -12.74
CA ARG A 439 3.47 23.69 -13.37
C ARG A 439 4.59 24.25 -14.25
N VAL A 440 5.85 24.01 -13.89
CA VAL A 440 7.03 24.63 -14.54
C VAL A 440 8.07 23.64 -15.01
N VAL A 441 8.11 22.42 -14.45
CA VAL A 441 9.04 21.37 -14.87
C VAL A 441 8.27 20.23 -15.53
N ASP A 442 8.75 19.81 -16.70
CA ASP A 442 8.25 18.63 -17.41
C ASP A 442 9.08 17.37 -17.11
N GLY A 443 8.50 16.21 -17.39
CA GLY A 443 9.15 14.91 -17.14
C GLY A 443 10.46 14.72 -17.91
N VAL A 444 10.60 15.29 -19.11
CA VAL A 444 11.81 15.17 -19.92
C VAL A 444 12.97 15.96 -19.32
N THR A 445 12.72 17.19 -18.85
CA THR A 445 13.73 17.96 -18.12
C THR A 445 14.23 17.21 -16.89
N MET A 446 13.30 16.64 -16.11
CA MET A 446 13.67 15.92 -14.90
C MET A 446 14.47 14.65 -15.20
N ALA A 447 14.08 13.90 -16.24
CA ALA A 447 14.85 12.75 -16.70
C ALA A 447 16.26 13.13 -17.16
N ARG A 448 16.41 14.25 -17.91
CA ARG A 448 17.73 14.76 -18.32
C ARG A 448 18.61 15.10 -17.12
N TYR A 449 18.07 15.83 -16.14
CA TYR A 449 18.79 16.14 -14.91
C TYR A 449 19.19 14.87 -14.15
N SER A 450 18.26 13.92 -14.00
CA SER A 450 18.50 12.65 -13.32
C SER A 450 19.64 11.86 -13.99
N ASN A 451 19.64 11.82 -15.33
CA ASN A 451 20.69 11.16 -16.11
C ASN A 451 22.06 11.84 -15.96
N HIS A 452 22.10 13.18 -15.94
CA HIS A 452 23.35 13.91 -15.66
C HIS A 452 23.88 13.62 -14.26
N TRP A 453 23.00 13.66 -13.25
CA TRP A 453 23.37 13.33 -11.88
C TRP A 453 23.89 11.89 -11.77
N LYS A 454 23.17 10.93 -12.36
CA LYS A 454 23.54 9.51 -12.40
C LYS A 454 24.89 9.30 -13.06
N PHE A 455 25.15 9.95 -14.19
CA PHE A 455 26.43 9.88 -14.89
C PHE A 455 27.60 10.30 -14.00
N TYR A 456 27.46 11.40 -13.25
CA TYR A 456 28.51 11.88 -12.35
C TYR A 456 28.72 10.97 -11.14
N VAL A 457 27.67 10.31 -10.65
CA VAL A 457 27.76 9.36 -9.52
C VAL A 457 28.35 8.02 -9.95
N GLU A 458 27.97 7.51 -11.12
CA GLU A 458 28.51 6.26 -11.69
C GLU A 458 29.95 6.43 -12.17
N ASN A 459 30.36 7.66 -12.52
CA ASN A 459 31.71 7.98 -13.00
C ASN A 459 32.30 9.16 -12.20
N PRO A 460 32.68 8.92 -10.93
CA PRO A 460 33.10 9.97 -10.02
C PRO A 460 34.37 10.72 -10.44
N THR A 461 35.20 10.15 -11.32
CA THR A 461 36.35 10.85 -11.92
C THR A 461 35.96 12.16 -12.64
N TYR A 462 34.77 12.20 -13.26
CA TYR A 462 34.28 13.41 -13.94
C TYR A 462 33.93 14.53 -12.95
N LEU A 463 33.66 14.22 -11.68
CA LEU A 463 33.47 15.24 -10.65
C LEU A 463 34.74 16.06 -10.41
N LEU A 464 35.92 15.46 -10.64
CA LEU A 464 37.23 16.09 -10.45
C LEU A 464 37.62 16.98 -11.65
N ILE A 465 37.38 16.50 -12.86
CA ILE A 465 37.86 17.14 -14.10
C ILE A 465 36.97 18.33 -14.50
N GLY A 466 35.70 18.34 -14.10
CA GLY A 466 34.79 19.45 -14.37
C GLY A 466 34.32 19.55 -15.83
N ALA A 467 34.07 18.40 -16.49
CA ALA A 467 33.57 18.33 -17.87
C ALA A 467 32.05 18.56 -17.98
#